data_AF-A0A9D5N5N6-F1
#
_entry.id   AF-A0A9D5N5N6-F1
#
_cell.length_a   1.000
_cell.length_b   1.000
_cell.length_c   1.000
_cell.angle_alpha   90.00
_cell.angle_beta   90.00
_cell.angle_gamma   90.00
#
_symmetry.space_group_name_H-M   'P 1'
#
loop_
_entity.id
_entity.type
_entity.pdbx_description
1 polymer ?
#
loop_
_entity_poly.entity_id
_entity_poly.type
_entity_poly.pdbx_seq_one_letter_code
_entity_poly.pdbx_strand_id
1 'polypeptide(L)'
;MYKKQMTMQRILCLAAVVVSAIVFVYALGIMTDLYDALYDTMRNPADVFQTDVPGSIVYYNMQAFNKVFLNYSIVLILIAVLLFITNTHSRRRYYIGNYVATGLFAAASIYLSIFGHSYIEIFKGQWKQVDFAALKAHADMWGTLYTESTFWFDIHYLVFALLLIVAGLLVYNAVLKYKLMKEEDQLVEEGRRVLQ
;
A
#
# COMPACT_ATOMS: atom_id res chain seq x y z
N MET A 1 18.52 -26.98 -3.26
CA MET A 1 17.57 -26.21 -2.43
C MET A 1 17.89 -24.71 -2.41
N TYR A 2 19.15 -24.35 -2.13
CA TYR A 2 19.62 -22.97 -2.00
C TYR A 2 19.32 -22.04 -3.19
N LYS A 3 19.57 -22.50 -4.42
CA LYS A 3 19.34 -21.71 -5.64
C LYS A 3 17.87 -21.30 -5.81
N LYS A 4 16.93 -22.22 -5.53
CA LYS A 4 15.48 -21.96 -5.60
C LYS A 4 15.05 -20.93 -4.56
N GLN A 5 15.58 -21.03 -3.33
CA GLN A 5 15.29 -20.07 -2.27
C GLN A 5 15.78 -18.66 -2.62
N MET A 6 17.02 -18.53 -3.11
CA MET A 6 17.58 -17.24 -3.52
C MET A 6 16.81 -16.63 -4.70
N THR A 7 16.38 -17.44 -5.67
CA THR A 7 15.50 -16.99 -6.75
C THR A 7 14.16 -16.49 -6.22
N MET A 8 13.49 -17.27 -5.36
CA MET A 8 12.22 -16.87 -4.73
C MET A 8 12.38 -15.54 -3.99
N GLN A 9 13.46 -15.38 -3.24
CA GLN A 9 13.70 -14.18 -2.48
C GLN A 9 13.91 -12.93 -3.37
N ARG A 10 14.66 -13.08 -4.47
CA ARG A 10 14.79 -12.01 -5.46
C ARG A 10 13.44 -11.62 -6.07
N ILE A 11 12.59 -12.60 -6.37
CA ILE A 11 11.23 -12.37 -6.86
C ILE A 11 10.40 -11.63 -5.81
N LEU A 12 10.48 -12.02 -4.53
CA LEU A 12 9.74 -11.37 -3.46
C LEU A 12 10.19 -9.92 -3.19
N CYS A 13 11.50 -9.65 -3.23
CA CYS A 13 11.99 -8.27 -3.13
C CYS A 13 11.52 -7.42 -4.31
N LEU A 14 11.50 -7.97 -5.54
CA LEU A 14 10.94 -7.28 -6.70
C LEU A 14 9.43 -7.04 -6.56
N ALA A 15 8.69 -8.06 -6.12
CA ALA A 15 7.26 -7.96 -5.86
C ALA A 15 6.97 -6.88 -4.81
N ALA A 16 7.79 -6.74 -3.76
CA ALA A 16 7.65 -5.68 -2.77
C ALA A 16 7.72 -4.29 -3.40
N VAL A 17 8.68 -4.04 -4.29
CA VAL A 17 8.80 -2.76 -5.01
C VAL A 17 7.59 -2.53 -5.91
N VAL A 18 7.18 -3.54 -6.68
CA VAL A 18 6.04 -3.45 -7.60
C VAL A 18 4.75 -3.14 -6.83
N VAL A 19 4.50 -3.83 -5.73
CA VAL A 19 3.27 -3.61 -4.94
C VAL A 19 3.31 -2.27 -4.21
N SER A 20 4.46 -1.81 -3.72
CA SER A 20 4.60 -0.44 -3.21
C SER A 20 4.29 0.61 -4.29
N ALA A 21 4.72 0.37 -5.54
CA ALA A 21 4.39 1.25 -6.66
C ALA A 21 2.89 1.22 -7.00
N ILE A 22 2.23 0.06 -6.93
CA ILE A 22 0.77 -0.05 -7.10
C ILE A 22 0.05 0.76 -6.03
N VAL A 23 0.48 0.69 -4.76
CA VAL A 23 -0.10 1.49 -3.67
C VAL A 23 0.08 2.99 -3.93
N PHE A 24 1.23 3.41 -4.46
CA PHE A 24 1.47 4.80 -4.85
C PHE A 24 0.57 5.26 -6.00
N VAL A 25 0.44 4.47 -7.07
CA VAL A 25 -0.48 4.77 -8.17
C VAL A 25 -1.93 4.83 -7.68
N TYR A 26 -2.31 3.93 -6.78
CA TYR A 26 -3.63 3.94 -6.15
C TYR A 26 -3.86 5.22 -5.34
N ALA A 27 -2.88 5.68 -4.56
CA ALA A 27 -2.96 6.95 -3.82
C ALA A 27 -3.11 8.17 -4.75
N LEU A 28 -2.55 8.13 -5.96
CA LEU A 28 -2.79 9.17 -6.97
C LEU A 28 -4.21 9.08 -7.56
N GLY A 29 -4.68 7.87 -7.85
CA GLY A 29 -5.97 7.65 -8.50
C GLY A 29 -7.19 7.84 -7.60
N ILE A 30 -7.07 7.58 -6.30
CA ILE A 30 -8.25 7.57 -5.41
C ILE A 30 -8.99 8.92 -5.34
N MET A 31 -8.33 10.03 -5.65
CA MET A 31 -8.93 11.38 -5.64
C MET A 31 -9.36 11.89 -7.02
N THR A 32 -9.05 11.21 -8.13
CA THR A 32 -9.28 11.76 -9.48
C THR A 32 -10.77 11.91 -9.77
N ASP A 33 -11.54 10.84 -9.56
CA ASP A 33 -12.98 10.88 -9.86
C ASP A 33 -13.73 11.81 -8.89
N LEU A 34 -13.29 11.89 -7.63
CA LEU A 34 -13.84 12.84 -6.65
C LEU A 34 -13.53 14.28 -7.05
N TYR A 35 -12.34 14.55 -7.59
CA TYR A 35 -11.98 15.88 -8.10
C TYR A 35 -12.86 16.25 -9.29
N ASP A 36 -12.89 15.40 -10.32
CA ASP A 36 -13.63 15.67 -11.56
C ASP A 36 -15.15 15.79 -11.35
N ALA A 37 -15.70 15.07 -10.36
CA ALA A 37 -17.14 15.10 -10.06
C ALA A 37 -17.54 16.19 -9.05
N LEU A 38 -16.73 16.46 -8.02
CA LEU A 38 -17.16 17.28 -6.87
C LEU A 38 -16.47 18.63 -6.75
N TYR A 39 -15.31 18.86 -7.40
CA TYR A 39 -14.54 20.08 -7.19
C TYR A 39 -15.35 21.35 -7.51
N ASP A 40 -16.07 21.34 -8.65
CA ASP A 40 -16.86 22.49 -9.11
C ASP A 40 -18.22 22.64 -8.41
N THR A 41 -18.61 21.68 -7.57
CA THR A 41 -19.87 21.73 -6.83
C THR A 41 -19.84 22.73 -5.66
N MET A 42 -18.65 23.22 -5.28
CA MET A 42 -18.47 24.25 -4.26
C MET A 42 -18.28 25.62 -4.90
N ARG A 43 -19.20 26.53 -4.63
CA ARG A 43 -19.19 27.86 -5.26
C ARG A 43 -18.24 28.84 -4.59
N ASN A 44 -17.89 28.59 -3.33
CA ASN A 44 -17.05 29.48 -2.54
C ASN A 44 -15.89 28.74 -1.89
N PRO A 45 -14.63 28.97 -2.33
CA PRO A 45 -13.45 28.34 -1.72
C PRO A 45 -13.24 28.72 -0.25
N ALA A 46 -13.80 29.85 0.21
CA ALA A 46 -13.70 30.32 1.59
C ALA A 46 -14.78 29.71 2.50
N ASP A 47 -15.84 29.12 1.94
CA ASP A 47 -16.91 28.46 2.69
C ASP A 47 -17.31 27.14 2.01
N VAL A 48 -16.72 26.05 2.52
CA VAL A 48 -16.94 24.68 2.04
C VAL A 48 -18.36 24.16 2.28
N PHE A 49 -19.22 24.89 2.99
CA PHE A 49 -20.63 24.52 3.15
C PHE A 49 -21.53 25.16 2.08
N GLN A 50 -21.01 26.11 1.31
CA GLN A 50 -21.72 26.72 0.19
C GLN A 50 -21.58 25.87 -1.08
N THR A 51 -22.38 24.81 -1.17
CA THR A 51 -22.36 23.84 -2.27
C THR A 51 -23.72 23.67 -2.95
N ASP A 52 -23.68 23.38 -4.24
CA ASP A 52 -24.86 22.99 -5.04
C ASP A 52 -25.26 21.53 -4.81
N VAL A 53 -24.36 20.71 -4.27
CA VAL A 53 -24.55 19.27 -4.10
C VAL A 53 -24.32 18.90 -2.63
N PRO A 54 -25.39 18.64 -1.85
CA PRO A 54 -25.25 18.17 -0.48
C PRO A 54 -24.35 16.92 -0.40
N GLY A 55 -23.40 16.93 0.54
CA GLY A 55 -22.45 15.82 0.75
C GLY A 55 -21.15 15.92 -0.07
N SER A 56 -21.02 16.86 -0.99
CA SER A 56 -19.80 17.10 -1.80
C SER A 56 -18.53 17.39 -0.99
N ILE A 57 -18.69 17.78 0.28
CA ILE A 57 -17.60 18.04 1.23
C ILE A 57 -16.65 16.85 1.42
N VAL A 58 -17.08 15.63 1.07
CA VAL A 58 -16.23 14.43 1.09
C VAL A 58 -14.92 14.62 0.33
N TYR A 59 -14.94 15.32 -0.83
CA TYR A 59 -13.71 15.62 -1.58
C TYR A 59 -12.69 16.40 -0.73
N TYR A 60 -13.13 17.43 0.00
CA TYR A 60 -12.27 18.25 0.84
C TYR A 60 -11.81 17.51 2.10
N ASN A 61 -12.71 16.77 2.75
CA ASN A 61 -12.39 15.96 3.91
C ASN A 61 -11.28 14.93 3.60
N MET A 62 -11.26 14.43 2.36
CA MET A 62 -10.32 13.40 1.93
C MET A 62 -8.94 13.94 1.54
N GLN A 63 -8.79 15.26 1.30
CA GLN A 63 -7.51 15.84 0.86
C GLN A 63 -6.37 15.65 1.88
N ALA A 64 -6.63 15.91 3.17
CA ALA A 64 -5.64 15.76 4.22
C ALA A 64 -5.17 14.30 4.34
N PHE A 65 -6.14 13.37 4.30
CA PHE A 65 -5.86 11.95 4.25
C PHE A 65 -5.03 11.59 3.01
N ASN A 66 -5.43 12.02 1.81
CA ASN A 66 -4.74 11.66 0.57
C ASN A 66 -3.29 12.15 0.56
N LYS A 67 -3.03 13.35 1.07
CA LYS A 67 -1.66 13.88 1.22
C LYS A 67 -0.80 12.98 2.10
N VAL A 68 -1.33 12.53 3.25
CA VAL A 68 -0.62 11.63 4.17
C VAL A 68 -0.44 10.25 3.53
N PHE A 69 -1.48 9.72 2.90
CA PHE A 69 -1.48 8.42 2.25
C PHE A 69 -0.47 8.36 1.09
N LEU A 70 -0.42 9.40 0.25
CA LEU A 70 0.57 9.55 -0.80
C LEU A 70 1.99 9.55 -0.22
N ASN A 71 2.25 10.35 0.81
CA ASN A 71 3.58 10.38 1.46
C ASN A 71 3.98 9.02 2.02
N TYR A 72 3.05 8.30 2.66
CA TYR A 72 3.32 6.96 3.17
C TYR A 72 3.59 5.94 2.06
N SER A 73 2.92 6.05 0.91
CA SER A 73 3.19 5.19 -0.24
C SER A 73 4.59 5.42 -0.82
N ILE A 74 5.08 6.67 -0.85
CA ILE A 74 6.46 6.99 -1.24
C ILE A 74 7.45 6.38 -0.23
N VAL A 75 7.22 6.56 1.06
CA VAL A 75 8.06 5.96 2.12
C VAL A 75 8.09 4.44 1.99
N LEU A 76 6.95 3.80 1.68
CA LEU A 76 6.88 2.36 1.48
C LEU A 76 7.72 1.89 0.28
N ILE A 77 7.79 2.66 -0.80
CA ILE A 77 8.70 2.39 -1.93
C ILE A 77 10.16 2.46 -1.46
N LEU A 78 10.52 3.49 -0.69
CA LEU A 78 11.89 3.64 -0.16
C LEU A 78 12.26 2.47 0.76
N ILE A 79 11.33 2.00 1.60
CA ILE A 79 11.53 0.80 2.45
C ILE A 79 11.67 -0.45 1.59
N ALA A 80 10.93 -0.58 0.49
CA ALA A 80 11.09 -1.70 -0.45
C ALA A 80 12.49 -1.68 -1.11
N VAL A 81 12.99 -0.50 -1.48
CA VAL A 81 14.35 -0.33 -2.02
C VAL A 81 15.42 -0.71 -0.98
N LEU A 82 15.18 -0.45 0.31
CA LEU A 82 16.10 -0.85 1.39
C LEU A 82 16.35 -2.38 1.41
N LEU A 83 15.39 -3.20 0.98
CA LEU A 83 15.60 -4.65 0.83
C LEU A 83 16.72 -4.97 -0.17
N PHE A 84 16.87 -4.16 -1.22
CA PHE A 84 17.95 -4.31 -2.21
C PHE A 84 19.28 -3.76 -1.69
N ILE A 85 19.27 -2.60 -1.04
CA ILE A 85 20.47 -1.99 -0.44
C ILE A 85 21.10 -2.92 0.60
N THR A 86 20.27 -3.56 1.42
CA THR A 86 20.72 -4.57 2.40
C THR A 86 21.14 -5.88 1.76
N ASN A 87 21.10 -6.00 0.42
CA ASN A 87 21.41 -7.20 -0.34
C ASN A 87 20.58 -8.41 0.10
N THR A 88 19.33 -8.16 0.50
CA THR A 88 18.41 -9.22 0.89
C THR A 88 18.32 -10.21 -0.27
N HIS A 89 18.00 -9.74 -1.48
CA HIS A 89 17.87 -10.55 -2.70
C HIS A 89 19.07 -11.44 -3.10
N SER A 90 20.29 -11.19 -2.64
CA SER A 90 21.52 -11.85 -3.13
C SER A 90 22.32 -12.57 -2.05
N ARG A 91 22.16 -12.22 -0.77
CA ARG A 91 22.98 -12.80 0.29
C ARG A 91 22.59 -14.21 0.65
N ARG A 92 23.59 -15.08 0.78
CA ARG A 92 23.47 -16.43 1.36
C ARG A 92 23.03 -16.34 2.82
N ARG A 93 23.87 -15.76 3.68
CA ARG A 93 23.56 -15.59 5.11
C ARG A 93 22.94 -14.21 5.38
N TYR A 94 21.84 -14.17 6.12
CA TYR A 94 21.24 -12.93 6.57
C TYR A 94 22.02 -12.33 7.73
N TYR A 95 22.21 -11.01 7.67
CA TYR A 95 22.69 -10.20 8.77
C TYR A 95 21.52 -9.44 9.39
N ILE A 96 21.77 -8.81 10.53
CA ILE A 96 20.76 -8.02 11.26
C ILE A 96 20.05 -7.03 10.33
N GLY A 97 20.78 -6.35 9.44
CA GLY A 97 20.18 -5.41 8.47
C GLY A 97 19.14 -6.04 7.53
N ASN A 98 19.28 -7.31 7.15
CA ASN A 98 18.29 -8.01 6.32
C ASN A 98 17.00 -8.29 7.08
N TYR A 99 17.12 -8.73 8.33
CA TYR A 99 15.97 -8.97 9.20
C TYR A 99 15.24 -7.66 9.53
N VAL A 100 15.99 -6.60 9.83
CA VAL A 100 15.43 -5.27 10.08
C VAL A 100 14.72 -4.72 8.84
N ALA A 101 15.33 -4.79 7.65
CA ALA A 101 14.67 -4.30 6.43
C ALA A 101 13.39 -5.09 6.10
N THR A 102 13.42 -6.43 6.28
CA THR A 102 12.24 -7.29 6.08
C THR A 102 11.14 -6.96 7.09
N GLY A 103 11.49 -6.82 8.37
CA GLY A 103 10.56 -6.47 9.44
C GLY A 103 9.97 -5.08 9.27
N LEU A 104 10.79 -4.10 8.87
CA LEU A 104 10.34 -2.74 8.60
C LEU A 104 9.33 -2.70 7.45
N PHE A 105 9.61 -3.41 6.34
CA PHE A 105 8.66 -3.52 5.23
C PHE A 105 7.34 -4.15 5.67
N ALA A 106 7.39 -5.25 6.42
CA ALA A 106 6.20 -5.93 6.91
C ALA A 106 5.36 -5.04 7.85
N ALA A 107 6.01 -4.40 8.82
CA ALA A 107 5.35 -3.50 9.76
C ALA A 107 4.72 -2.28 9.06
N ALA A 108 5.46 -1.65 8.13
CA ALA A 108 4.94 -0.53 7.35
C ALA A 108 3.76 -0.95 6.47
N SER A 109 3.81 -2.14 5.87
CA SER A 109 2.73 -2.69 5.06
C SER A 109 1.45 -2.90 5.88
N ILE A 110 1.57 -3.53 7.06
CA ILE A 110 0.44 -3.76 7.97
C ILE A 110 -0.17 -2.43 8.44
N TYR A 111 0.68 -1.51 8.90
CA TYR A 111 0.25 -0.19 9.34
C TYR A 111 -0.50 0.56 8.22
N LEU A 112 0.07 0.61 7.03
CA LEU A 112 -0.53 1.31 5.89
C LEU A 112 -1.86 0.68 5.47
N SER A 113 -1.97 -0.65 5.47
CA SER A 113 -3.22 -1.34 5.16
C SER A 113 -4.32 -1.04 6.17
N ILE A 114 -4.01 -1.06 7.47
CA ILE A 114 -5.00 -0.75 8.52
C ILE A 114 -5.41 0.73 8.45
N PHE A 115 -4.43 1.62 8.40
CA PHE A 115 -4.64 3.07 8.30
C PHE A 115 -5.47 3.41 7.04
N GLY A 116 -5.00 2.98 5.87
CA GLY A 116 -5.67 3.23 4.60
C GLY A 116 -7.09 2.68 4.57
N HIS A 117 -7.29 1.42 4.96
CA HIS A 117 -8.61 0.79 4.96
C HIS A 117 -9.60 1.55 5.85
N SER A 118 -9.19 1.91 7.07
CA SER A 118 -10.05 2.59 8.04
C SER A 118 -10.58 3.92 7.49
N TYR A 119 -9.71 4.75 6.90
CA TYR A 119 -10.11 6.03 6.35
C TYR A 119 -10.89 5.90 5.05
N ILE A 120 -10.49 4.99 4.15
CA ILE A 120 -11.16 4.78 2.87
C ILE A 120 -12.61 4.32 3.09
N GLU A 121 -12.87 3.45 4.06
CA GLU A 121 -14.25 3.04 4.38
C GLU A 121 -15.08 4.18 5.00
N ILE A 122 -14.47 5.05 5.81
CA ILE A 122 -15.14 6.27 6.30
C ILE A 122 -15.55 7.17 5.12
N PHE A 123 -14.62 7.44 4.19
CA PHE A 123 -14.91 8.30 3.04
C PHE A 123 -15.88 7.66 2.04
N LYS A 124 -15.83 6.34 1.87
CA LYS A 124 -16.84 5.60 1.11
C LYS A 124 -18.23 5.74 1.74
N GLY A 125 -18.31 5.74 3.07
CA GLY A 125 -19.53 6.04 3.81
C GLY A 125 -20.06 7.45 3.51
N GLN A 126 -19.17 8.45 3.52
CA GLN A 126 -19.52 9.83 3.16
C GLN A 126 -19.93 9.98 1.69
N TRP A 127 -19.23 9.32 0.76
CA TRP A 127 -19.56 9.32 -0.67
C TRP A 127 -20.98 8.81 -0.93
N LYS A 128 -21.39 7.74 -0.23
CA LYS A 128 -22.75 7.20 -0.32
C LYS A 128 -23.84 8.12 0.23
N GLN A 129 -23.47 9.18 0.94
CA GLN A 129 -24.39 10.20 1.45
C GLN A 129 -24.50 11.42 0.52
N VAL A 130 -23.72 11.47 -0.56
CA VAL A 130 -23.82 12.53 -1.58
C VAL A 130 -25.20 12.45 -2.24
N ASP A 131 -25.83 13.61 -2.44
CA ASP A 131 -27.06 13.68 -3.22
C ASP A 131 -26.74 13.49 -4.71
N PHE A 132 -26.79 12.25 -5.17
CA PHE A 132 -26.50 11.90 -6.56
C PHE A 132 -27.49 12.47 -7.56
N ALA A 133 -28.73 12.78 -7.14
CA ALA A 133 -29.69 13.44 -8.01
C ALA A 133 -29.28 14.91 -8.25
N ALA A 134 -28.86 15.61 -7.20
CA ALA A 134 -28.28 16.95 -7.32
C ALA A 134 -26.96 16.92 -8.11
N LEU A 135 -26.10 15.93 -7.87
CA LEU A 135 -24.85 15.76 -8.62
C LEU A 135 -25.09 15.57 -10.12
N LYS A 136 -26.07 14.74 -10.48
CA LYS A 136 -26.45 14.53 -11.88
C LYS A 136 -26.94 15.82 -12.54
N ALA A 137 -27.83 16.55 -11.86
CA ALA A 137 -28.35 17.82 -12.36
C ALA A 137 -27.24 18.87 -12.54
N HIS A 138 -26.28 18.91 -11.61
CA HIS A 138 -25.11 19.77 -11.72
C HIS A 138 -24.22 19.34 -12.91
N ALA A 139 -23.91 18.05 -13.03
CA ALA A 139 -23.09 17.53 -14.12
C ALA A 139 -23.71 17.79 -15.51
N ASP A 140 -25.02 17.60 -15.66
CA ASP A 140 -25.73 17.87 -16.91
C ASP A 140 -25.72 19.38 -17.25
N MET A 141 -25.75 20.26 -16.26
CA MET A 141 -25.75 21.71 -16.44
C MET A 141 -24.37 22.28 -16.78
N TRP A 142 -23.31 21.74 -16.16
CA TRP A 142 -21.95 22.27 -16.26
C TRP A 142 -21.02 21.43 -17.13
N GLY A 143 -21.48 20.27 -17.61
CA GLY A 143 -20.69 19.35 -18.42
C GLY A 143 -19.56 18.65 -17.64
N THR A 144 -19.72 18.47 -16.33
CA THR A 144 -18.75 17.82 -15.46
C THR A 144 -18.96 16.30 -15.40
N LEU A 145 -18.04 15.57 -14.76
CA LEU A 145 -18.15 14.12 -14.64
C LEU A 145 -19.28 13.74 -13.67
N TYR A 146 -20.20 12.92 -14.12
CA TYR A 146 -21.16 12.23 -13.24
C TYR A 146 -20.75 10.78 -13.04
N THR A 147 -20.64 10.38 -11.78
CA THR A 147 -20.41 8.99 -11.39
C THR A 147 -21.01 8.74 -10.01
N GLU A 148 -21.60 7.56 -9.84
CA GLU A 148 -22.02 7.02 -8.53
C GLU A 148 -21.11 5.88 -8.08
N SER A 149 -20.10 5.55 -8.91
CA SER A 149 -19.26 4.37 -8.75
C SER A 149 -18.43 4.45 -7.47
N THR A 150 -18.42 3.35 -6.70
CA THR A 150 -17.51 3.17 -5.57
C THR A 150 -16.20 2.48 -5.97
N PHE A 151 -15.90 2.36 -7.26
CA PHE A 151 -14.78 1.57 -7.77
C PHE A 151 -13.44 1.87 -7.08
N TRP A 152 -13.05 3.14 -6.99
CA TRP A 152 -11.80 3.53 -6.31
C TRP A 152 -11.81 3.22 -4.81
N PHE A 153 -12.99 3.30 -4.19
CA PHE A 153 -13.17 2.88 -2.80
C PHE A 153 -13.22 1.37 -2.64
N ASP A 154 -13.49 0.57 -3.66
CA ASP A 154 -13.57 -0.89 -3.55
C ASP A 154 -12.26 -1.59 -3.96
N ILE A 155 -11.54 -1.04 -4.92
CA ILE A 155 -10.27 -1.63 -5.39
C ILE A 155 -9.17 -1.62 -4.31
N HIS A 156 -9.31 -0.80 -3.26
CA HIS A 156 -8.37 -0.78 -2.13
C HIS A 156 -8.23 -2.14 -1.44
N TYR A 157 -9.30 -2.94 -1.40
CA TYR A 157 -9.27 -4.29 -0.84
C TYR A 157 -8.26 -5.16 -1.58
N LEU A 158 -8.26 -5.10 -2.91
CA LEU A 158 -7.30 -5.84 -3.74
C LEU A 158 -5.88 -5.32 -3.54
N VAL A 159 -5.70 -3.99 -3.55
CA VAL A 159 -4.39 -3.35 -3.38
C VAL A 159 -3.76 -3.72 -2.03
N PHE A 160 -4.53 -3.63 -0.94
CA PHE A 160 -4.03 -3.97 0.39
C PHE A 160 -3.91 -5.48 0.64
N ALA A 161 -4.78 -6.30 0.07
CA ALA A 161 -4.60 -7.75 0.10
C ALA A 161 -3.29 -8.16 -0.56
N LEU A 162 -2.98 -7.60 -1.74
CA LEU A 162 -1.73 -7.86 -2.45
C LEU A 162 -0.51 -7.42 -1.62
N LEU A 163 -0.58 -6.23 -0.99
CA LEU A 163 0.47 -5.72 -0.12
C LEU A 163 0.73 -6.65 1.07
N LEU A 164 -0.32 -7.08 1.77
CA LEU A 164 -0.22 -7.97 2.91
C LEU A 164 0.27 -9.37 2.54
N ILE A 165 -0.14 -9.89 1.38
CA ILE A 165 0.37 -11.18 0.86
C ILE A 165 1.88 -11.10 0.64
N VAL A 166 2.38 -10.05 -0.02
CA VAL A 166 3.81 -9.89 -0.26
C VAL A 166 4.59 -9.71 1.05
N ALA A 167 4.07 -8.94 1.99
CA ALA A 167 4.65 -8.80 3.32
C ALA A 167 4.72 -10.15 4.06
N GLY A 168 3.64 -10.92 4.05
CA GLY A 168 3.58 -12.26 4.65
C GLY A 168 4.57 -13.24 4.00
N LEU A 169 4.67 -13.24 2.68
CA LEU A 169 5.62 -14.08 1.93
C LEU A 169 7.07 -13.70 2.23
N LEU A 170 7.39 -12.41 2.39
CA LEU A 170 8.72 -11.95 2.79
C LEU A 170 9.10 -12.44 4.19
N VAL A 171 8.19 -12.30 5.16
CA VAL A 171 8.40 -12.81 6.53
C VAL A 171 8.57 -14.31 6.53
N TYR A 172 7.70 -15.03 5.82
CA TYR A 172 7.79 -16.49 5.68
C TYR A 172 9.13 -16.92 5.08
N ASN A 173 9.59 -16.24 4.01
CA ASN A 173 10.89 -16.51 3.41
C ASN A 173 12.05 -16.25 4.37
N ALA A 174 11.99 -15.18 5.17
CA ALA A 174 13.00 -14.90 6.20
C ALA A 174 13.05 -15.99 7.29
N VAL A 175 11.89 -16.50 7.72
CA VAL A 175 11.82 -17.62 8.69
C VAL A 175 12.41 -18.90 8.11
N LEU A 176 12.09 -19.25 6.85
CA LEU A 176 12.68 -20.41 6.18
C LEU A 176 14.21 -20.30 6.10
N LYS A 177 14.70 -19.08 5.83
CA LYS A 177 16.13 -18.82 5.75
C LYS A 177 16.84 -18.96 7.08
N TYR A 178 16.21 -18.47 8.15
CA TYR A 178 16.72 -18.62 9.51
C TYR A 178 16.86 -20.11 9.88
N LYS A 179 15.85 -20.94 9.58
CA LYS A 179 15.89 -22.39 9.83
C LYS A 179 17.04 -23.06 9.06
N LEU A 180 17.16 -22.76 7.77
CA LEU A 180 18.20 -23.34 6.92
C LEU A 180 19.61 -22.95 7.37
N MET A 181 19.82 -21.69 7.80
CA MET A 181 21.11 -21.26 8.34
C MET A 181 21.47 -22.00 9.63
N LYS A 182 20.49 -22.26 10.50
CA LYS A 182 20.69 -23.01 11.74
C LYS A 182 21.10 -24.47 11.46
N GLU A 183 20.44 -25.11 10.48
CA GLU A 183 20.81 -26.46 10.03
C GLU A 183 22.21 -26.49 9.41
N GLU A 184 22.57 -25.49 8.60
CA GLU A 184 23.93 -25.38 8.04
C GLU A 184 24.99 -25.25 9.14
N ASP A 185 24.75 -24.41 10.15
CA ASP A 185 25.70 -24.20 11.25
C ASP A 185 25.86 -25.47 12.11
N GLN A 186 24.78 -26.24 12.33
CA GLN A 186 24.84 -27.53 13.04
C GLN A 186 25.69 -28.57 12.29
N LEU A 187 25.49 -28.70 10.97
CA LEU A 187 26.26 -29.63 10.14
C LEU A 187 27.76 -29.29 10.10
N VAL A 188 28.10 -27.99 10.10
CA VAL A 188 29.51 -27.55 10.18
C VAL A 188 30.12 -27.90 11.55
N GLU A 189 29.35 -27.80 12.63
CA GLU A 189 29.81 -28.15 13.96
C GLU A 189 30.03 -29.66 14.10
N GLU A 190 29.10 -30.49 13.61
CA GLU A 190 29.25 -31.94 13.57
C GLU A 190 30.48 -32.38 12.76
N GLY A 191 30.68 -31.79 11.57
CA GLY A 191 31.85 -32.06 10.74
C GLY A 191 33.18 -31.72 11.43
N ARG A 192 33.23 -30.65 12.25
CA ARG A 192 34.42 -30.34 13.06
C ARG A 192 34.66 -31.36 14.16
N ARG A 193 33.61 -31.86 14.80
CA ARG A 193 33.71 -32.85 15.89
C ARG A 193 34.21 -34.21 15.39
N VAL A 194 33.90 -34.59 14.15
CA VAL A 194 34.38 -35.85 13.54
C VAL A 194 35.86 -35.78 13.12
N LEU A 195 36.40 -34.58 12.91
CA LEU A 195 37.80 -34.36 12.50
C LEU A 195 38.76 -34.15 13.68
N GLN A 196 38.25 -34.07 14.92
CA GLN A 196 39.02 -33.97 16.17
C GLN A 196 39.11 -35.32 16.87
#